data_AF-A0A4C1VC68-F1
#
_entry.id   AF-A0A4C1VC68-F1
#
_cell.length_a   1.000
_cell.length_b   1.000
_cell.length_c   1.000
_cell.angle_alpha   90.00
_cell.angle_beta   90.00
_cell.angle_gamma   90.00
#
_symmetry.space_group_name_H-M   'P 1'
#
loop_
_entity.id
_entity.type
_entity.pdbx_description
1 polymer ?
#
loop_
_entity_poly.entity_id
_entity_poly.type
_entity_poly.pdbx_seq_one_letter_code
_entity_poly.pdbx_strand_id
1 'polypeptide(L)'
;MIKEHENSCLQSHLSHLTADKDTNYSLWRATKNFKRPKNHVPPLRRQEGAWARSDYDKATAFAEHLHEVFTPLTSNDLAKDDVIASYLQSPNLLCFPLKAVKLSEIAGEIKALPKRRLQATIC
;
A
#
# COMPACT_ATOMS: atom_id res chain seq x y z
N MET A 1 -16.77 38.50 13.13
CA MET A 1 -17.43 37.19 13.36
C MET A 1 -16.46 36.02 13.48
N ILE A 2 -15.77 35.54 12.42
CA ILE A 2 -14.89 34.34 12.52
C ILE A 2 -13.72 34.54 13.52
N LYS A 3 -12.98 35.64 13.41
CA LYS A 3 -11.86 35.96 14.32
C LYS A 3 -12.29 36.07 15.78
N GLU A 4 -13.47 36.64 16.03
CA GLU A 4 -14.02 36.77 17.40
C GLU A 4 -14.39 35.42 17.98
N HIS A 5 -14.99 34.53 17.18
CA HIS A 5 -15.30 33.17 17.58
C HIS A 5 -14.04 32.35 17.89
N GLU A 6 -13.02 32.45 17.03
CA GLU A 6 -11.70 31.81 17.24
C GLU A 6 -11.03 32.29 18.52
N ASN A 7 -11.04 33.62 18.77
CA ASN A 7 -10.50 34.21 19.98
C ASN A 7 -11.26 33.73 21.23
N SER A 8 -12.59 33.70 21.19
CA SER A 8 -13.40 33.21 22.31
C SER A 8 -13.11 31.74 22.63
N CYS A 9 -12.99 30.90 21.60
CA CYS A 9 -12.65 29.48 21.75
C CYS A 9 -11.26 29.29 22.37
N LEU A 10 -10.28 30.08 21.94
CA LEU A 10 -8.94 30.08 22.52
C LEU A 10 -8.95 30.51 23.99
N GLN A 11 -9.66 31.58 24.34
CA GLN A 11 -9.77 32.06 25.72
C GLN A 11 -10.41 31.02 26.64
N SER A 12 -11.48 30.37 26.18
CA SER A 12 -12.12 29.28 26.90
C SER A 12 -11.19 28.07 27.09
N HIS A 13 -10.38 27.74 26.08
CA HIS A 13 -9.38 26.68 26.25
C HIS A 13 -8.29 27.08 27.25
N LEU A 14 -7.81 28.33 27.23
CA LEU A 14 -6.78 28.79 28.16
C LEU A 14 -7.27 28.81 29.61
N SER A 15 -8.53 29.16 29.86
CA SER A 15 -9.09 29.19 31.23
C SER A 15 -9.23 27.81 31.86
N HIS A 16 -9.33 26.76 31.05
CA HIS A 16 -9.45 25.38 31.51
C HIS A 16 -8.11 24.62 31.55
N LEU A 17 -6.99 25.27 31.23
CA LEU A 17 -5.68 24.64 31.29
C LEU A 17 -5.23 24.42 32.74
N THR A 18 -4.96 23.17 33.08
CA THR A 18 -4.28 22.77 34.31
C THR A 18 -2.83 22.37 34.03
N ALA A 19 -2.00 22.36 35.06
CA ALA A 19 -0.63 21.87 34.99
C ALA A 19 -0.61 20.34 34.79
N ASP A 20 -0.81 19.92 33.54
CA ASP A 20 -0.92 18.52 33.16
C ASP A 20 0.42 17.98 32.63
N LYS A 21 0.80 16.81 33.14
CA LYS A 21 2.03 16.09 32.78
C LYS A 21 2.01 15.68 31.30
N ASP A 22 0.84 15.40 30.72
CA ASP A 22 0.70 14.95 29.33
C ASP A 22 1.10 16.04 28.31
N THR A 23 0.94 17.31 28.70
CA THR A 23 1.38 18.46 27.90
C THR A 23 2.84 18.86 28.16
N ASN A 24 3.56 18.14 29.03
CA ASN A 24 4.86 18.52 29.57
C ASN A 24 4.85 19.95 30.14
N TYR A 25 3.75 20.36 30.77
CA TYR A 25 3.59 21.70 31.34
C TYR A 25 3.86 22.83 30.32
N SER A 26 3.71 22.55 29.02
CA SER A 26 4.08 23.45 27.94
C SER A 26 2.83 24.07 27.32
N LEU A 27 2.68 25.39 27.52
CA LEU A 27 1.60 26.16 26.91
C LEU A 27 1.63 26.08 25.38
N TRP A 28 2.82 26.02 24.77
CA TRP A 28 2.96 25.85 23.33
C TRP A 28 2.41 24.50 22.85
N ARG A 29 2.66 23.40 23.58
CA ARG A 29 2.11 22.08 23.22
C ARG A 29 0.59 22.06 23.29
N ALA A 30 0.00 22.74 24.27
CA ALA A 30 -1.44 22.88 24.40
C ALA A 30 -2.07 23.70 23.27
N THR A 31 -1.36 24.73 22.77
CA THR A 31 -1.94 25.72 21.85
C THR A 31 -1.52 25.56 20.38
N LYS A 32 -0.47 24.78 20.06
CA LYS A 32 0.09 24.66 18.69
C LYS A 32 -0.91 24.24 17.61
N ASN A 33 -1.97 23.53 17.97
CA ASN A 33 -2.97 23.05 17.02
C ASN A 33 -4.08 24.07 16.72
N PHE A 34 -4.26 25.12 17.54
CA PHE A 34 -5.32 26.12 17.37
C PHE A 34 -5.18 26.94 16.09
N LYS A 35 -3.94 27.29 15.72
CA LYS A 35 -3.64 28.07 14.51
C LYS A 35 -3.17 27.20 13.34
N ARG A 36 -3.26 25.88 13.47
CA ARG A 36 -2.79 25.00 12.39
C ARG A 36 -3.73 25.17 11.19
N PRO A 37 -3.22 25.57 10.01
CA PRO A 37 -4.05 25.61 8.82
C PRO A 37 -4.59 24.22 8.57
N LYS A 38 -5.91 24.09 8.41
CA LYS A 38 -6.52 22.84 7.99
C LYS A 38 -6.13 22.61 6.55
N ASN A 39 -5.60 21.42 6.25
CA ASN A 39 -5.36 21.04 4.87
C ASN A 39 -6.71 21.04 4.14
N HIS A 40 -6.86 21.96 3.19
CA HIS A 40 -8.04 22.00 2.36
C HIS A 40 -8.03 20.79 1.44
N VAL A 41 -9.01 19.90 1.61
CA VAL A 41 -9.26 18.84 0.64
C VAL A 41 -10.05 19.46 -0.50
N PRO A 42 -9.49 19.56 -1.72
CA PRO A 42 -10.21 20.16 -2.82
C PRO A 42 -11.49 19.37 -3.12
N PRO A 43 -12.59 20.06 -3.47
CA PRO A 43 -13.81 19.37 -3.87
C PRO A 43 -13.54 18.54 -5.13
N LEU A 44 -14.06 17.30 -5.14
CA LEU A 44 -13.88 16.36 -6.24
C LEU A 44 -14.98 16.57 -7.28
N ARG A 45 -14.59 16.55 -8.56
CA ARG A 45 -15.53 16.56 -9.69
C ARG A 45 -15.73 15.15 -10.19
N ARG A 46 -16.97 14.80 -10.50
CA ARG A 46 -17.33 13.62 -11.28
C ARG A 46 -17.05 13.84 -12.76
N GLN A 47 -17.00 12.76 -13.53
CA GLN A 47 -16.80 12.81 -14.98
C GLN A 47 -17.89 13.64 -15.70
N GLU A 48 -19.11 13.64 -15.18
CA GLU A 48 -20.24 14.46 -15.66
C GLU A 48 -20.08 15.97 -15.38
N GLY A 49 -18.99 16.39 -14.74
CA GLY A 49 -18.73 17.79 -14.36
C GLY A 49 -19.44 18.24 -13.08
N ALA A 50 -20.31 17.42 -12.51
CA ALA A 50 -20.96 17.66 -11.23
C ALA A 50 -19.99 17.45 -10.03
N TRP A 51 -20.24 18.15 -8.93
CA TRP A 51 -19.45 17.97 -7.70
C TRP A 51 -19.83 16.68 -6.97
N ALA A 52 -18.84 15.95 -6.45
CA ALA A 52 -19.04 14.83 -5.53
C ALA A 52 -19.33 15.37 -4.13
N ARG A 53 -20.60 15.27 -3.70
CA ARG A 53 -21.07 15.86 -2.43
C ARG A 53 -21.14 14.82 -1.32
N SER A 54 -21.55 13.59 -1.64
CA SER A 54 -21.57 12.48 -0.68
C SER A 54 -20.26 11.70 -0.71
N ASP A 55 -19.97 10.94 0.35
CA ASP A 55 -18.80 10.07 0.36
C ASP A 55 -18.90 8.95 -0.67
N TYR A 56 -20.13 8.49 -0.96
CA TYR A 56 -20.40 7.60 -2.09
C TYR A 56 -19.96 8.22 -3.42
N ASP A 57 -20.37 9.46 -3.70
CA ASP A 57 -19.98 10.16 -4.95
C ASP A 57 -18.47 10.33 -5.08
N LYS A 58 -17.75 10.51 -3.96
CA LYS A 58 -16.29 10.62 -3.98
C LYS A 58 -15.67 9.27 -4.30
N ALA A 59 -16.15 8.21 -3.67
CA ALA A 59 -15.67 6.85 -3.90
C ALA A 59 -15.89 6.44 -5.36
N THR A 60 -17.07 6.74 -5.93
CA THR A 60 -17.35 6.45 -7.35
C THR A 60 -16.44 7.25 -8.27
N ALA A 61 -16.29 8.57 -8.05
CA ALA A 61 -15.41 9.40 -8.87
C ALA A 61 -13.94 8.92 -8.85
N PHE A 62 -13.46 8.45 -7.69
CA PHE A 62 -12.14 7.82 -7.60
C PHE A 62 -12.08 6.49 -8.36
N ALA A 63 -13.07 5.62 -8.19
CA ALA A 63 -13.10 4.33 -8.88
C ALA A 63 -13.11 4.49 -10.40
N GLU A 64 -13.91 5.42 -10.92
CA GLU A 64 -13.96 5.79 -12.34
C GLU A 64 -12.58 6.28 -12.83
N HIS A 65 -11.97 7.22 -12.12
CA HIS A 65 -10.65 7.72 -12.49
C HIS A 65 -9.57 6.63 -12.49
N LEU A 66 -9.56 5.76 -11.47
CA LEU A 66 -8.62 4.66 -11.40
C LEU A 66 -8.84 3.65 -12.52
N HIS A 67 -10.10 3.38 -12.87
CA HIS A 67 -10.44 2.51 -13.99
C HIS A 67 -9.85 3.05 -15.31
N GLU A 68 -9.96 4.35 -15.57
CA GLU A 68 -9.39 4.98 -16.77
C GLU A 68 -7.86 4.97 -16.78
N VAL A 69 -7.24 5.33 -15.65
CA VAL A 69 -5.77 5.42 -15.55
C VAL A 69 -5.10 4.06 -15.65
N PHE A 70 -5.72 3.03 -15.07
CA PHE A 70 -5.21 1.66 -15.12
C PHE A 70 -5.75 0.87 -16.32
N THR A 71 -5.98 1.55 -17.44
CA THR A 71 -6.18 0.86 -18.72
C THR A 71 -4.80 0.51 -19.32
N PRO A 72 -4.57 -0.77 -19.70
CA PRO A 72 -3.34 -1.15 -20.40
C PRO A 72 -3.21 -0.32 -21.67
N LEU A 73 -2.03 0.26 -21.88
CA LEU A 73 -1.71 0.89 -23.16
C LEU A 73 -1.80 -0.16 -24.27
N THR A 74 -2.32 0.25 -25.42
CA THR A 74 -2.24 -0.58 -26.64
C THR A 74 -0.77 -0.87 -26.93
N SER A 75 -0.47 -2.14 -27.18
CA SER A 75 0.89 -2.54 -27.49
C SER A 75 1.38 -1.93 -28.78
N ASN A 76 2.58 -1.37 -28.72
CA ASN A 76 3.26 -0.85 -29.89
C ASN A 76 3.95 -1.95 -30.71
N ASP A 77 4.11 -3.16 -30.15
CA ASP A 77 4.86 -4.26 -30.77
C ASP A 77 4.32 -5.62 -30.29
N LEU A 78 3.35 -6.14 -31.04
CA LEU A 78 2.69 -7.41 -30.73
C LEU A 78 3.68 -8.58 -30.66
N ALA A 79 4.76 -8.55 -31.44
CA ALA A 79 5.76 -9.61 -31.41
C ALA A 79 6.52 -9.64 -30.08
N LYS A 80 6.78 -8.48 -29.47
CA LYS A 80 7.39 -8.41 -28.13
C LYS A 80 6.43 -8.88 -27.05
N ASP A 81 5.15 -8.56 -27.18
CA ASP A 81 4.13 -9.01 -26.23
C ASP A 81 4.00 -10.53 -26.22
N ASP A 82 4.02 -11.18 -27.39
CA ASP A 82 4.00 -12.64 -27.50
C ASP A 82 5.21 -13.27 -26.79
N VAL A 83 6.40 -12.66 -26.95
CA VAL A 83 7.62 -13.11 -26.25
C VAL A 83 7.47 -12.94 -24.75
N ILE A 84 6.99 -11.79 -24.27
CA ILE A 84 6.77 -11.52 -22.85
C ILE A 84 5.72 -12.48 -22.28
N ALA A 85 4.61 -12.72 -22.99
CA ALA A 85 3.56 -13.64 -22.59
C ALA A 85 4.09 -15.08 -22.46
N SER A 86 4.90 -15.53 -23.42
CA SER A 86 5.53 -16.84 -23.37
C SER A 86 6.51 -16.97 -22.19
N TYR A 87 7.27 -15.91 -21.89
CA TYR A 87 8.16 -15.87 -20.74
C TYR A 87 7.35 -15.91 -19.43
N LEU A 88 6.28 -15.14 -19.30
CA LEU A 88 5.40 -15.12 -18.12
C LEU A 88 4.62 -16.43 -17.90
N GLN A 89 4.51 -17.27 -18.92
CA GLN A 89 3.94 -18.62 -18.79
C GLN A 89 5.02 -19.68 -18.51
N SER A 90 6.29 -19.31 -18.52
CA SER A 90 7.36 -20.26 -18.26
C SER A 90 7.33 -20.75 -16.80
N PRO A 91 7.58 -22.05 -16.58
CA PRO A 91 7.69 -22.57 -15.23
C PRO A 91 8.93 -21.98 -14.53
N ASN A 92 8.81 -21.70 -13.22
CA ASN A 92 9.90 -21.23 -12.35
C ASN A 92 10.33 -19.75 -12.48
N LEU A 93 9.42 -18.83 -12.82
CA LEU A 93 9.70 -17.38 -12.88
C LEU A 93 10.32 -16.75 -11.63
N LEU A 94 10.02 -17.30 -10.45
CA LEU A 94 10.52 -16.79 -9.16
C LEU A 94 11.74 -17.57 -8.66
N CYS A 95 12.18 -18.60 -9.40
CA CYS A 95 13.37 -19.34 -9.05
C CYS A 95 14.58 -18.64 -9.64
N PHE A 96 15.58 -18.35 -8.82
CA PHE A 96 16.90 -18.01 -9.34
C PHE A 96 17.39 -19.13 -10.26
N PRO A 97 18.17 -18.82 -11.31
CA PRO A 97 18.77 -19.85 -12.15
C PRO A 97 19.42 -20.91 -11.26
N LEU A 98 19.00 -22.16 -11.42
CA LEU A 98 19.54 -23.25 -10.60
C LEU A 98 21.07 -23.27 -10.79
N LYS A 99 21.80 -23.23 -9.68
CA LYS A 99 23.25 -23.38 -9.72
C LYS A 99 23.58 -24.71 -10.39
N ALA A 100 24.59 -24.72 -11.26
CA ALA A 100 25.05 -25.95 -11.88
C ALA A 100 25.51 -26.92 -10.78
N VAL A 101 24.93 -28.12 -10.75
CA VAL A 101 25.24 -29.17 -9.77
C VAL A 101 26.18 -30.19 -10.41
N LYS A 102 27.22 -30.62 -9.67
CA LYS A 102 28.13 -31.68 -10.13
C LYS A 102 27.62 -33.06 -9.72
N LEU A 103 27.89 -34.08 -10.55
CA LEU A 103 27.53 -35.48 -10.23
C LEU A 103 28.10 -35.96 -8.88
N SER A 104 29.27 -35.43 -8.48
CA SER A 104 29.88 -35.72 -7.19
C SER A 104 29.08 -35.20 -5.99
N GLU A 105 28.45 -34.02 -6.11
CA GLU A 105 27.57 -33.46 -5.07
C GLU A 105 26.31 -34.31 -4.93
N ILE A 106 25.69 -34.67 -6.06
CA ILE A 106 24.50 -35.54 -6.07
C ILE A 106 24.83 -36.88 -5.42
N ALA A 107 25.98 -37.48 -5.75
CA ALA A 107 26.42 -38.72 -5.14
C ALA A 107 26.71 -38.57 -3.63
N GLY A 108 27.17 -37.40 -3.19
CA GLY A 108 27.34 -37.06 -1.78
C GLY A 108 26.00 -37.00 -1.04
N GLU A 109 25.04 -36.25 -1.60
CA GLU A 109 23.69 -36.11 -1.03
C GLU A 109 22.95 -37.45 -0.98
N ILE A 110 23.01 -38.26 -2.05
CA ILE A 110 22.41 -39.60 -2.08
C ILE A 110 22.98 -40.49 -0.96
N LYS A 111 24.28 -40.38 -0.65
CA LYS A 111 24.90 -41.14 0.45
C LYS A 111 24.48 -40.63 1.83
N ALA A 112 24.20 -39.33 1.95
CA ALA A 112 23.77 -38.70 3.20
C ALA A 112 22.31 -39.04 3.55
N LEU A 113 21.49 -39.45 2.58
CA LEU A 113 20.12 -39.87 2.82
C LEU A 113 20.05 -41.12 3.72
N PRO A 114 19.13 -41.14 4.70
CA PRO A 114 18.94 -42.31 5.54
C PRO A 114 18.48 -43.49 4.70
N LYS A 115 19.18 -44.62 4.81
CA LYS A 115 18.83 -45.87 4.11
C LYS A 115 17.51 -46.40 4.66
N ARG A 116 16.39 -46.00 4.06
CA ARG A 116 15.11 -46.67 4.30
C ARG A 116 15.18 -48.02 3.58
N ARG A 117 15.13 -49.10 4.36
CA ARG A 117 14.95 -50.44 3.81
C ARG A 117 13.54 -50.47 3.21
N LEU A 118 13.44 -50.67 1.90
CA LEU A 118 12.19 -51.13 1.31
C LEU A 118 11.95 -52.52 1.91
N GLN A 119 11.03 -52.61 2.87
CA GLN A 119 10.44 -53.88 3.22
C GLN A 119 9.63 -54.32 2.00
N ALA A 120 10.23 -55.18 1.18
CA ALA A 120 9.48 -55.90 0.17
C ALA A 120 8.54 -56.84 0.92
N THR A 121 7.34 -56.37 1.24
CA THR A 121 6.22 -57.24 1.58
C THR A 121 5.79 -57.90 0.29
N ILE A 122 6.37 -59.07 0.02
CA ILE A 122 5.93 -60.00 -1.01
C ILE A 122 4.71 -60.72 -0.43
N CYS A 123 3.54 -60.43 -0.97
CA CYS A 123 2.38 -61.32 -1.01
C CYS A 123 1.94 -61.45 -2.46
#